data_AF-A0A8C0J7T6-F1
#
_entry.id   AF-A0A8C0J7T6-F1
#
_cell.length_a   1.000
_cell.length_b   1.000
_cell.length_c   1.000
_cell.angle_alpha   90.00
_cell.angle_beta   90.00
_cell.angle_gamma   90.00
#
_symmetry.space_group_name_H-M   'P 1'
#
loop_
_entity.id
_entity.type
_entity.pdbx_description
1 polymer ?
#
loop_
_entity_poly.entity_id
_entity_poly.type
_entity_poly.pdbx_seq_one_letter_code
_entity_poly.pdbx_strand_id
1 'polypeptide(L)'
;MCIEGTEGCENPKPCQSELSVLEHGSYSGDPVTKVLLQPLTGRTHQLRVHCSAAGHPIVGDFTYSFKKDSDPYRMMLHAYYLQIPTRKELIEVSAPDPFLTSLDSNWVPQRVVHQLDEMIQELKDKTIRAEEEERSQEALFSSGGEEMPSKTKTLEREEERAKYAAVTVHFKPNIPFTHCGT
;
A
#
# COMPACT_ATOMS: atom_id res chain seq x y z
N MET A 1 2.33 13.43 10.42
CA MET A 1 3.28 12.41 9.96
C MET A 1 4.35 13.11 9.17
N CYS A 2 5.57 13.04 9.67
CA CYS A 2 6.76 13.63 9.08
C CYS A 2 7.63 12.51 8.53
N ILE A 3 8.47 12.83 7.55
CA ILE A 3 9.46 11.90 7.02
C ILE A 3 10.72 12.08 7.86
N GLU A 4 11.41 10.99 8.18
CA GLU A 4 12.69 11.07 8.90
C GLU A 4 13.63 12.06 8.20
N GLY A 5 14.20 13.01 8.95
CA GLY A 5 15.04 14.07 8.42
C GLY A 5 14.32 15.37 8.00
N THR A 6 12.99 15.44 8.12
CA THR A 6 12.25 16.72 7.94
C THR A 6 12.21 17.56 9.23
N GLU A 7 12.24 18.89 9.09
CA GLU A 7 12.22 19.82 10.23
C GLU A 7 10.96 19.62 11.08
N GLY A 8 11.12 19.50 12.40
CA GLY A 8 10.03 19.23 13.34
C GLY A 8 9.60 17.75 13.44
N CYS A 9 10.36 16.81 12.86
CA CYS A 9 10.07 15.39 13.01
C CYS A 9 10.67 14.78 14.28
N GLU A 10 9.82 14.52 15.28
CA GLU A 10 10.22 13.87 16.53
C GLU A 10 9.75 12.41 16.58
N ASN A 11 10.65 11.49 16.98
CA ASN A 11 10.40 10.06 17.17
C ASN A 11 9.85 9.31 15.92
N PRO A 12 10.67 9.15 14.85
CA PRO A 12 10.26 8.41 13.67
C PRO A 12 9.96 6.95 14.04
N LYS A 13 8.81 6.45 13.61
CA LYS A 13 8.45 5.03 13.73
C LYS A 13 8.65 4.33 12.40
N PRO A 14 8.98 3.03 12.38
CA PRO A 14 9.14 2.27 11.14
C PRO A 14 7.89 2.41 10.28
N CYS A 15 8.12 2.67 8.99
CA CYS A 15 7.08 2.95 8.02
C CYS A 15 7.53 2.38 6.67
N GLN A 16 6.94 1.28 6.24
CA GLN A 16 7.38 0.53 5.05
C GLN A 16 6.22 0.22 4.13
N SER A 17 6.41 0.47 2.83
CA SER A 17 5.44 0.13 1.80
C SER A 17 6.16 -0.37 0.56
N GLU A 18 5.63 -1.39 -0.08
CA GLU A 18 6.08 -1.86 -1.39
C GLU A 18 5.22 -1.24 -2.49
N LEU A 19 5.85 -0.93 -3.64
CA LEU A 19 5.20 -0.33 -4.80
C LEU A 19 5.55 -1.14 -6.04
N SER A 20 4.54 -1.56 -6.78
CA SER A 20 4.68 -2.20 -8.09
C SER A 20 3.94 -1.39 -9.16
N VAL A 21 4.52 -1.21 -10.34
CA VAL A 21 3.89 -0.42 -11.41
C VAL A 21 2.98 -1.30 -12.26
N LEU A 22 1.70 -0.95 -12.37
CA LEU A 22 0.75 -1.69 -13.18
C LEU A 22 0.71 -1.15 -14.61
N GLU A 23 0.47 0.16 -14.76
CA GLU A 23 0.27 0.80 -16.06
C GLU A 23 0.81 2.23 -16.07
N HIS A 24 1.25 2.69 -17.23
CA HIS A 24 1.44 4.12 -17.50
C HIS A 24 0.34 4.61 -18.44
N GLY A 25 -0.09 5.84 -18.25
CA GLY A 25 -1.10 6.47 -19.08
C GLY A 25 -1.22 7.96 -18.80
N SER A 26 -2.40 8.51 -19.05
CA SER A 26 -2.72 9.89 -18.73
C SER A 26 -4.06 10.00 -18.00
N TYR A 27 -4.16 10.96 -17.09
CA TYR A 27 -5.40 11.34 -16.42
C TYR A 27 -5.70 12.81 -16.70
N SER A 28 -6.83 13.09 -17.35
CA SER A 28 -7.20 14.45 -17.79
C SER A 28 -6.11 15.15 -18.62
N GLY A 29 -5.33 14.37 -19.40
CA GLY A 29 -4.23 14.87 -20.23
C GLY A 29 -2.87 14.95 -19.55
N ASP A 30 -2.80 14.82 -18.22
CA ASP A 30 -1.54 14.78 -17.48
C ASP A 30 -0.97 13.36 -17.43
N PRO A 31 0.34 13.16 -17.59
CA PRO A 31 0.95 11.84 -17.49
C PRO A 31 0.77 11.28 -16.08
N VAL A 32 0.28 10.04 -15.99
CA VAL A 32 0.14 9.35 -14.72
C VAL A 32 0.51 7.87 -14.77
N THR A 33 0.89 7.31 -13.62
CA THR A 33 1.19 5.89 -13.47
C THR A 33 0.22 5.23 -12.50
N LYS A 34 -0.44 4.14 -12.92
CA LYS A 34 -1.25 3.23 -12.13
C LYS A 34 -0.33 2.25 -11.39
N VAL A 35 -0.47 2.12 -10.08
CA VAL A 35 0.41 1.24 -9.28
C VAL A 35 -0.36 0.29 -8.37
N LEU A 36 0.33 -0.69 -7.82
CA LEU A 36 -0.13 -1.52 -6.72
C LEU A 36 0.73 -1.19 -5.51
N LEU A 37 0.12 -0.62 -4.47
CA LEU A 37 0.79 -0.34 -3.20
C LEU A 37 0.47 -1.43 -2.19
N GLN A 38 1.45 -1.82 -1.39
CA GLN A 38 1.29 -2.74 -0.27
C GLN A 38 1.89 -2.11 0.99
N PRO A 39 1.07 -1.65 1.95
CA PRO A 39 1.58 -1.22 3.25
C PRO A 39 2.03 -2.44 4.07
N LEU A 40 3.28 -2.44 4.52
CA LEU A 40 3.81 -3.42 5.49
C LEU A 40 3.62 -2.95 6.95
N THR A 41 3.24 -1.68 7.13
CA THR A 41 2.97 -1.04 8.41
C THR A 41 1.68 -0.22 8.31
N GLY A 42 1.02 0.07 9.44
CA GLY A 42 -0.28 0.74 9.49
C GLY A 42 -0.26 2.21 9.93
N ARG A 43 0.64 3.05 9.42
CA ARG A 43 0.74 4.45 9.88
C ARG A 43 -0.33 5.33 9.22
N THR A 44 -0.83 6.34 9.94
CA THR A 44 -1.83 7.28 9.40
C THR A 44 -1.31 7.96 8.13
N HIS A 45 -2.10 7.94 7.05
CA HIS A 45 -1.74 8.51 5.74
C HIS A 45 -0.44 7.96 5.12
N GLN A 46 0.06 6.82 5.57
CA GLN A 46 1.34 6.25 5.14
C GLN A 46 1.56 6.29 3.63
N LEU A 47 0.64 5.70 2.86
CA LEU A 47 0.74 5.63 1.41
C LEU A 47 0.77 7.03 0.77
N ARG A 48 -0.08 7.94 1.24
CA ARG A 48 -0.17 9.32 0.75
C ARG A 48 1.13 10.09 0.93
N VAL A 49 1.72 9.96 2.12
CA VAL A 49 3.02 10.58 2.46
C VAL A 49 4.14 9.96 1.64
N HIS A 50 4.21 8.62 1.56
CA HIS A 50 5.27 7.93 0.79
C HIS A 50 5.25 8.31 -0.69
N CYS A 51 4.06 8.35 -1.28
CA CYS A 51 3.83 8.78 -2.65
C CYS A 51 4.36 10.21 -2.88
N SER A 52 3.90 11.16 -2.06
CA SER A 52 4.33 12.57 -2.14
C SER A 52 5.84 12.72 -1.90
N ALA A 53 6.41 11.98 -0.95
CA ALA A 53 7.85 11.95 -0.66
C ALA A 53 8.68 11.47 -1.85
N ALA A 54 8.17 10.50 -2.60
CA ALA A 54 8.80 9.99 -3.82
C ALA A 54 8.67 10.96 -5.02
N GLY A 55 8.05 12.13 -4.84
CA GLY A 55 7.81 13.10 -5.92
C GLY A 55 6.59 12.76 -6.79
N HIS A 56 5.78 11.80 -6.34
CA HIS A 56 4.65 11.25 -7.08
C HIS A 56 3.41 11.31 -6.18
N PRO A 57 2.77 12.47 -5.98
CA PRO A 57 1.56 12.57 -5.16
C PRO A 57 0.37 11.85 -5.82
N ILE A 58 -0.54 11.34 -4.97
CA ILE A 58 -1.77 10.70 -5.42
C ILE A 58 -2.68 11.74 -6.08
N VAL A 59 -3.18 11.47 -7.29
CA VAL A 59 -4.18 12.32 -7.96
C VAL A 59 -5.41 12.52 -7.08
N GLY A 60 -5.79 13.79 -6.91
CA GLY A 60 -6.93 14.20 -6.08
C GLY A 60 -6.62 14.25 -4.58
N ASP A 61 -5.36 14.06 -4.17
CA ASP A 61 -4.93 14.28 -2.78
C ASP A 61 -4.60 15.76 -2.54
N PHE A 62 -5.60 16.53 -2.11
CA PHE A 62 -5.42 17.97 -1.85
C PHE A 62 -4.35 18.28 -0.79
N THR A 63 -4.18 17.41 0.22
CA THR A 63 -3.25 17.64 1.34
C THR A 63 -1.80 17.47 0.91
N TYR A 64 -1.48 16.38 0.22
CA TYR A 64 -0.11 15.99 -0.11
C TYR A 64 0.32 16.33 -1.54
N SER A 65 -0.58 16.89 -2.36
CA SER A 65 -0.26 17.53 -3.66
C SER A 65 0.09 19.02 -3.54
N PHE A 66 0.23 19.56 -2.32
CA PHE A 66 0.44 20.99 -2.07
C PHE A 66 -0.66 21.88 -2.68
N LYS A 67 -1.93 21.44 -2.57
CA LYS A 67 -3.13 22.13 -3.09
C LYS A 67 -3.17 22.27 -4.62
N LYS A 68 -2.40 21.47 -5.36
CA LYS A 68 -2.38 21.49 -6.84
C LYS A 68 -3.46 20.63 -7.46
N ASP A 69 -3.87 19.56 -6.78
CA ASP A 69 -4.95 18.69 -7.26
C ASP A 69 -6.26 19.07 -6.56
N SER A 70 -6.95 20.08 -7.11
CA SER A 70 -8.33 20.45 -6.74
C SER A 70 -9.40 19.93 -7.71
N ASP A 71 -8.99 19.56 -8.92
CA ASP A 71 -9.89 19.30 -10.04
C ASP A 71 -10.47 17.87 -10.08
N PRO A 72 -9.75 16.81 -9.66
CA PRO A 72 -10.33 15.46 -9.61
C PRO A 72 -11.48 15.36 -8.60
N TYR A 73 -12.55 14.65 -8.98
CA TYR A 73 -13.77 14.50 -8.17
C TYR A 73 -13.57 13.72 -6.85
N ARG A 74 -12.47 12.95 -6.76
CA ARG A 74 -12.08 12.17 -5.57
C ARG A 74 -10.57 11.97 -5.55
N MET A 75 -10.07 11.51 -4.40
CA MET A 75 -8.73 10.94 -4.30
C MET A 75 -8.68 9.56 -4.96
N MET A 76 -7.67 9.36 -5.81
CA MET A 76 -7.39 8.10 -6.51
C MET A 76 -6.59 7.15 -5.61
N LEU A 77 -7.21 6.77 -4.49
CA LEU A 77 -6.72 5.79 -3.53
C LEU A 77 -7.90 4.85 -3.23
N HIS A 78 -7.72 3.55 -3.49
CA HIS A 78 -8.74 2.52 -3.30
C HIS A 78 -8.13 1.29 -2.64
N ALA A 79 -8.74 0.76 -1.58
CA ALA A 79 -8.35 -0.51 -0.99
C ALA A 79 -8.93 -1.66 -1.81
N TYR A 80 -8.11 -2.27 -2.67
CA TYR A 80 -8.55 -3.28 -3.63
C TYR A 80 -8.60 -4.69 -3.05
N TYR A 81 -7.62 -5.08 -2.23
CA TYR A 81 -7.52 -6.44 -1.67
C TYR A 81 -7.18 -6.33 -0.20
N LEU A 82 -7.78 -7.21 0.61
CA LEU A 82 -7.58 -7.27 2.06
C LEU A 82 -7.64 -8.72 2.53
N GLN A 83 -6.66 -9.08 3.35
CA GLN A 83 -6.60 -10.38 4.00
C GLN A 83 -6.46 -10.20 5.52
N ILE A 84 -7.39 -10.80 6.26
CA ILE A 84 -7.41 -10.75 7.73
C ILE A 84 -7.41 -12.19 8.26
N PRO A 85 -6.29 -12.67 8.82
CA PRO A 85 -6.28 -13.93 9.53
C PRO A 85 -7.05 -13.77 10.84
N THR A 86 -8.16 -14.49 11.01
CA THR A 86 -8.87 -14.56 12.30
C THR A 86 -8.66 -15.92 12.93
N ARG A 87 -8.98 -16.05 14.23
CA ARG A 87 -8.87 -17.34 14.94
C ARG A 87 -9.70 -18.47 14.33
N LYS A 88 -10.77 -18.14 13.60
CA LYS A 88 -11.71 -19.13 13.05
C LYS A 88 -11.42 -19.41 11.59
N GLU A 89 -11.15 -18.37 10.82
CA GLU A 89 -10.97 -18.45 9.38
C GLU A 89 -10.15 -17.28 8.84
N LEU A 90 -9.61 -17.47 7.65
CA LEU A 90 -9.00 -16.42 6.87
C LEU A 90 -10.08 -15.63 6.14
N ILE A 91 -10.26 -14.36 6.48
CA ILE A 91 -11.13 -13.46 5.72
C ILE A 91 -10.31 -12.91 4.56
N GLU A 92 -10.71 -13.25 3.34
CA GLU A 92 -10.12 -12.76 2.11
C GLU A 92 -11.17 -12.02 1.31
N VAL A 93 -10.94 -10.74 1.01
CA VAL A 93 -11.87 -9.91 0.23
C VAL A 93 -11.13 -9.14 -0.86
N SER A 94 -11.78 -9.02 -2.01
CA SER A 94 -11.35 -8.15 -3.11
C SER A 94 -12.51 -7.27 -3.54
N ALA A 95 -12.20 -6.00 -3.80
CA ALA A 95 -13.11 -5.03 -4.38
C ALA A 95 -12.85 -4.91 -5.89
N PRO A 96 -13.85 -4.56 -6.70
CA PRO A 96 -13.64 -4.29 -8.12
C PRO A 96 -12.74 -3.07 -8.32
N ASP A 97 -11.88 -3.11 -9.32
CA ASP A 97 -11.02 -1.98 -9.67
C ASP A 97 -11.86 -0.79 -10.19
N PRO A 98 -11.85 0.37 -9.50
CA PRO A 98 -12.61 1.53 -9.93
C PRO A 98 -11.87 2.36 -11.01
N PHE A 99 -10.59 2.09 -11.27
CA PHE A 99 -9.74 2.91 -12.13
C PHE A 99 -9.61 2.28 -13.52
N LEU A 100 -10.77 2.15 -14.16
CA LEU A 100 -10.94 1.61 -15.50
C LEU A 100 -11.47 2.72 -16.41
N THR A 101 -11.02 2.75 -17.67
CA THR A 101 -11.50 3.73 -18.67
C THR A 101 -13.00 3.66 -18.90
N SER A 102 -13.62 2.50 -18.67
CA SER A 102 -15.08 2.31 -18.74
C SER A 102 -15.85 2.97 -17.60
N LEU A 103 -15.20 3.21 -16.46
CA LEU A 103 -15.79 3.84 -15.26
C LEU A 103 -15.40 5.32 -15.15
N ASP A 104 -14.19 5.67 -15.60
CA ASP A 104 -13.68 7.03 -15.62
C ASP A 104 -13.00 7.32 -16.95
N SER A 105 -13.65 8.13 -17.79
CA SER A 105 -13.14 8.51 -19.10
C SER A 105 -11.90 9.40 -19.06
N ASN A 106 -11.56 9.97 -17.90
CA ASN A 106 -10.33 10.77 -17.76
C ASN A 106 -9.08 9.89 -17.77
N TRP A 107 -9.20 8.61 -17.39
CA TRP A 107 -8.10 7.66 -17.41
C TRP A 107 -7.92 7.02 -18.79
N VAL A 108 -6.75 7.26 -19.39
CA VAL A 108 -6.36 6.71 -20.69
C VAL A 108 -5.06 5.91 -20.51
N PRO A 109 -5.11 4.57 -20.44
CA PRO A 109 -3.91 3.74 -20.35
C PRO A 109 -3.14 3.77 -21.67
N GLN A 110 -1.82 3.80 -21.58
CA GLN A 110 -0.91 3.82 -22.73
C GLN A 110 0.01 2.60 -22.78
N ARG A 111 0.49 2.14 -21.62
CA ARG A 111 1.41 1.00 -21.51
C ARG A 111 1.11 0.18 -20.27
N VAL A 112 0.83 -1.10 -20.45
CA VAL A 112 0.73 -2.07 -19.37
C VAL A 112 2.14 -2.60 -19.03
N VAL A 113 2.47 -2.64 -17.74
CA VAL A 113 3.73 -3.17 -17.21
C VAL A 113 3.47 -4.50 -16.50
N HIS A 114 2.46 -4.54 -15.62
CA HIS A 114 2.04 -5.74 -14.90
C HIS A 114 0.51 -5.86 -14.90
N GLN A 115 -0.01 -7.07 -15.09
CA GLN A 115 -1.43 -7.34 -14.96
C GLN A 115 -1.83 -7.40 -13.48
N LEU A 116 -2.94 -6.75 -13.12
CA LEU A 116 -3.39 -6.70 -11.73
C LEU A 116 -3.66 -8.10 -11.16
N ASP A 117 -4.31 -8.96 -11.93
CA ASP A 117 -4.67 -10.33 -11.49
C ASP A 117 -3.43 -11.18 -11.19
N GLU A 118 -2.39 -11.07 -12.02
CA GLU A 118 -1.11 -11.78 -11.83
C GLU A 118 -0.43 -11.33 -10.53
N MET A 119 -0.33 -10.02 -10.32
CA MET A 119 0.28 -9.45 -9.11
C MET A 119 -0.47 -9.88 -7.85
N ILE A 120 -1.81 -9.93 -7.91
CA ILE A 120 -2.63 -10.35 -6.78
C ILE A 120 -2.44 -11.84 -6.50
N GLN A 121 -2.35 -12.67 -7.54
CA GLN A 121 -2.05 -14.09 -7.38
C GLN A 121 -0.68 -14.31 -6.74
N GLU A 122 0.35 -13.57 -7.15
CA GLU A 122 1.67 -13.64 -6.53
C GLU A 122 1.65 -13.26 -5.04
N LEU A 123 0.83 -12.27 -4.65
CA LEU A 123 0.65 -11.91 -3.24
C LEU A 123 0.00 -13.03 -2.42
N LYS A 124 -1.00 -13.72 -3.00
CA LYS A 124 -1.63 -14.88 -2.38
C LYS A 124 -0.63 -16.02 -2.20
N ASP A 125 0.14 -16.33 -3.24
CA ASP A 125 1.14 -17.40 -3.21
C ASP A 125 2.23 -17.14 -2.17
N LYS A 126 2.72 -15.89 -2.06
CA LYS A 126 3.66 -15.48 -1.00
C LYS A 126 3.09 -15.69 0.40
N THR A 127 1.80 -15.44 0.57
CA THR A 127 1.13 -15.61 1.87
C THR A 127 1.08 -17.08 2.25
N ILE A 128 0.68 -17.95 1.33
CA ILE A 128 0.58 -19.40 1.57
C ILE A 128 1.95 -19.96 1.96
N ARG A 129 3.01 -19.62 1.21
CA ARG A 129 4.38 -20.06 1.52
C ARG A 129 4.83 -19.60 2.90
N ALA A 130 4.57 -18.35 3.26
CA ALA A 130 4.92 -17.83 4.58
C ALA A 130 4.18 -18.58 5.71
N GLU A 131 2.92 -18.97 5.50
CA GLU A 131 2.14 -19.75 6.47
C GLU A 131 2.61 -21.20 6.59
N GLU A 132 3.00 -21.83 5.48
CA GLU A 132 3.59 -23.17 5.46
C GLU A 132 4.95 -23.20 6.16
N GLU A 133 5.79 -22.18 5.95
CA GLU A 133 7.07 -22.02 6.63
C GLU A 133 6.90 -21.83 8.15
N GLU A 134 5.98 -20.96 8.58
CA GLU A 134 5.66 -20.76 10.00
C GLU A 134 5.17 -22.05 10.66
N ARG A 135 4.25 -22.79 10.01
CA ARG A 135 3.73 -24.07 10.52
C ARG A 135 4.83 -25.14 10.62
N SER A 136 5.73 -25.19 9.65
CA SER A 136 6.85 -26.13 9.63
C SER A 136 7.85 -25.82 10.75
N GLN A 137 8.12 -24.54 11.03
CA GLN A 137 8.96 -24.12 12.14
C GLN A 137 8.32 -24.45 13.50
N GLU A 138 7.04 -24.17 13.69
CA GLU A 138 6.31 -24.52 14.92
C GLU A 138 6.33 -26.03 15.19
N ALA A 139 6.15 -26.86 14.16
CA ALA A 139 6.23 -28.32 14.28
C ALA A 139 7.63 -28.81 14.71
N LEU A 140 8.70 -28.14 14.26
CA LEU A 140 10.07 -28.44 14.73
C LEU A 140 10.29 -28.01 16.19
N PHE A 141 9.83 -26.82 16.58
CA PHE A 141 10.00 -26.29 17.94
C PHE A 141 9.16 -27.05 18.98
N SER A 142 8.01 -27.61 18.61
CA SER A 142 7.17 -28.42 19.52
C SER A 142 7.78 -29.78 19.91
N SER A 143 8.91 -30.16 19.33
CA SER A 143 9.64 -31.41 19.66
C SER A 143 10.75 -31.24 20.71
N GLY A 144 11.03 -30.01 21.16
CA GLY A 144 11.94 -29.71 22.28
C GLY A 144 11.17 -29.16 23.49
N GLY A 145 11.29 -29.79 24.65
CA GLY A 145 10.46 -29.54 25.83
C GLY A 145 10.57 -28.14 26.47
N GLU A 146 9.42 -27.75 27.04
CA GLU A 146 9.12 -26.76 28.10
C GLU A 146 9.75 -25.34 28.02
N GLU A 147 8.94 -24.36 27.58
CA GLU A 147 8.66 -23.15 28.34
C GLU A 147 7.40 -22.43 27.79
N MET A 148 6.46 -22.06 28.68
CA MET A 148 5.21 -21.38 28.35
C MET A 148 5.45 -19.88 28.05
N PRO A 149 5.16 -19.36 26.84
CA PRO A 149 5.20 -17.93 26.61
C PRO A 149 3.88 -17.27 27.04
N SER A 150 4.01 -16.17 27.78
CA SER A 150 2.94 -15.25 28.21
C SER A 150 1.95 -14.91 27.09
N LYS A 151 0.65 -15.04 27.39
CA LYS A 151 -0.52 -14.75 26.52
C LYS A 151 -0.55 -13.35 25.91
N THR A 152 0.29 -12.42 26.39
CA THR A 152 0.33 -11.04 25.90
C THR A 152 1.14 -10.90 24.59
N LYS A 153 2.15 -11.76 24.36
CA LYS A 153 2.97 -11.69 23.11
C LYS A 153 2.25 -12.19 21.87
N THR A 154 1.25 -13.06 22.03
CA THR A 154 0.54 -13.70 20.91
C THR A 154 -0.43 -12.74 20.23
N LEU A 155 -1.05 -11.82 20.98
CA LEU A 155 -2.05 -10.88 20.47
C LEU A 155 -1.43 -9.74 19.64
N GLU A 156 -0.26 -9.23 20.03
CA GLU A 156 0.45 -8.18 19.27
C GLU A 156 0.93 -8.67 17.90
N ARG A 157 1.26 -9.97 17.78
CA ARG A 157 1.68 -10.59 16.52
C ARG A 157 0.51 -10.87 15.56
N GLU A 158 -0.71 -10.97 16.08
CA GLU A 158 -1.94 -11.17 15.31
C GLU A 158 -2.47 -9.85 14.69
N GLU A 159 -2.34 -8.71 15.39
CA GLU A 159 -2.82 -7.39 14.90
C GLU A 159 -1.94 -6.76 13.80
N GLU A 160 -0.65 -7.09 13.73
CA GLU A 160 0.26 -6.62 12.67
C GLU A 160 0.04 -7.33 11.31
N ARG A 161 -0.82 -8.35 11.26
CA ARG A 161 -0.97 -9.25 10.10
C ARG A 161 -2.11 -8.88 9.15
N ALA A 162 -2.66 -7.66 9.26
CA ALA A 162 -3.58 -7.10 8.26
C ALA A 162 -2.80 -6.88 6.97
N LYS A 163 -2.83 -7.91 6.15
CA LYS A 163 -1.93 -8.10 5.05
C LYS A 163 -2.67 -7.57 3.82
N TYR A 164 -2.06 -6.54 3.24
CA TYR A 164 -2.38 -5.99 1.92
C TYR A 164 -3.59 -5.03 1.93
N ALA A 165 -3.32 -3.80 1.50
CA ALA A 165 -4.30 -2.90 0.91
C ALA A 165 -3.68 -2.49 -0.42
N ALA A 166 -3.97 -3.29 -1.45
CA ALA A 166 -3.59 -3.01 -2.82
C ALA A 166 -4.20 -1.66 -3.21
N VAL A 167 -3.39 -0.62 -3.41
CA VAL A 167 -3.91 0.67 -3.87
C VAL A 167 -3.41 1.06 -5.23
N THR A 168 -4.37 1.23 -6.14
CA THR A 168 -4.17 1.97 -7.36
C THR A 168 -4.15 3.46 -7.09
N VAL A 169 -3.07 4.07 -7.58
CA VAL A 169 -2.83 5.51 -7.57
C VAL A 169 -2.49 5.94 -8.99
N HIS A 170 -2.93 7.13 -9.39
CA HIS A 170 -2.38 7.86 -10.53
C HIS A 170 -1.36 8.89 -10.02
N PHE A 171 -0.17 8.95 -10.62
CA PHE A 171 0.92 9.85 -10.22
C PHE A 171 1.36 10.84 -11.28
N LYS A 172 1.31 12.15 -11.04
CA LYS A 172 1.96 13.11 -11.95
C LYS A 172 3.49 13.07 -11.78
N PRO A 173 4.30 12.99 -12.86
CA PRO A 173 5.73 13.21 -12.79
C PRO A 173 6.05 14.71 -12.70
N ASN A 174 7.02 15.04 -11.85
CA ASN A 174 7.72 16.32 -11.78
C ASN A 174 6.91 17.52 -11.26
N ILE A 175 6.92 17.71 -9.94
CA ILE A 175 6.88 19.05 -9.34
C ILE A 175 8.27 19.30 -8.77
N PRO A 176 9.04 20.30 -9.26
CA PRO A 176 10.30 20.65 -8.62
C PRO A 176 10.04 21.06 -7.17
N PHE A 177 10.80 20.47 -6.23
CA PHE A 177 10.89 20.90 -4.84
C PHE A 177 11.39 22.34 -4.80
N THR A 178 10.49 23.32 -4.89
CA THR A 178 10.83 24.67 -4.49
C THR A 178 10.85 24.68 -2.97
N HIS A 179 12.06 24.63 -2.40
CA HIS A 179 12.31 25.01 -1.02
C HIS A 179 11.53 26.29 -0.70
N CYS A 180 10.54 26.21 0.18
CA CYS A 180 10.00 27.40 0.82
C CYS A 180 10.73 27.54 2.15
N GLY A 181 11.90 28.18 2.09
CA GLY A 181 12.45 28.85 3.26
C GLY A 181 11.76 30.20 3.42
N THR A 182 11.27 30.45 4.62
CA THR A 182 11.64 31.55 5.54
C THR A 182 10.88 31.36 6.83
#